data_AF-A0A7S0FBZ1-F1
#
_entry.id   AF-A0A7S0FBZ1-F1
#
_cell.length_a   1.000
_cell.length_b   1.000
_cell.length_c   1.000
_cell.angle_alpha   90.00
_cell.angle_beta   90.00
_cell.angle_gamma   90.00
#
_symmetry.space_group_name_H-M   'P 1'
#
loop_
_entity.id
_entity.type
_entity.pdbx_description
1 polymer ?
#
loop_
_entity_poly.entity_id
_entity_poly.type
_entity_poly.pdbx_seq_one_letter_code
_entity_poly.pdbx_strand_id
1 'polypeptide(L)'
;QGAEASLPTRWPDRQAAHHPSPPHLSAMPPSMGPTARYEEYSKKEIAFIEAELKDWFLSRRFAMERNMAIKKALDESNFTGLSMANPDVPDSQKALWSDLVQGKPELDNSLSTNAKAMKAEMY
;
A
#
# COMPACT_ATOMS: atom_id res chain seq x y z
N GLN A 1 3.97 -9.93 32.81
CA GLN A 1 2.83 -9.44 32.02
C GLN A 1 3.30 -9.42 30.58
N GLY A 2 2.96 -10.46 29.81
CA GLY A 2 3.40 -10.63 28.42
C GLY A 2 2.37 -10.03 27.47
N ALA A 3 2.84 -9.20 26.53
CA ALA A 3 1.99 -8.59 25.51
C ALA A 3 1.77 -9.60 24.37
N GLU A 4 0.50 -9.99 24.20
CA GLU A 4 0.03 -10.85 23.12
C GLU A 4 -0.11 -10.01 21.84
N ALA A 5 0.76 -10.27 20.86
CA ALA A 5 0.69 -9.62 19.56
C ALA A 5 -0.48 -10.19 18.76
N SER A 6 -1.59 -9.46 18.69
CA SER A 6 -2.72 -9.78 17.81
C SER A 6 -2.30 -9.63 16.34
N LEU A 7 -2.23 -10.76 15.63
CA LEU A 7 -2.08 -10.80 14.17
C LEU A 7 -3.38 -10.32 13.50
N PRO A 8 -3.31 -9.52 12.41
CA PRO A 8 -4.51 -9.10 11.70
C PRO A 8 -5.15 -10.26 10.92
N THR A 9 -6.32 -10.72 11.38
CA THR A 9 -7.11 -11.85 10.82
C THR A 9 -7.90 -11.48 9.55
N ARG A 10 -7.64 -10.35 8.89
CA ARG A 10 -8.48 -9.91 7.75
C ARG A 10 -7.63 -9.54 6.54
N TRP A 11 -7.72 -10.40 5.51
CA TRP A 11 -7.24 -10.09 4.17
C TRP A 11 -7.99 -8.87 3.63
N PRO A 12 -7.32 -7.86 3.05
CA PRO A 12 -8.00 -6.73 2.45
C PRO A 12 -8.83 -7.20 1.25
N ASP A 13 -10.08 -6.72 1.18
CA ASP A 13 -11.04 -7.04 0.13
C ASP A 13 -10.40 -6.83 -1.25
N ARG A 14 -10.29 -7.92 -2.02
CA ARG A 14 -9.83 -7.90 -3.42
C ARG A 14 -10.86 -7.11 -4.24
N GLN A 15 -10.57 -5.85 -4.54
CA GLN A 15 -11.20 -5.20 -5.68
C GLN A 15 -10.83 -6.00 -6.94
N ALA A 16 -11.83 -6.21 -7.79
CA ALA A 16 -11.85 -7.14 -8.91
C ALA A 16 -10.71 -6.93 -9.92
N ALA A 17 -9.53 -7.49 -9.62
CA ALA A 17 -8.59 -7.85 -10.66
C ALA A 17 -9.20 -9.02 -11.44
N HIS A 18 -9.10 -8.99 -12.77
CA HIS A 18 -9.50 -10.08 -13.65
C HIS A 18 -8.75 -11.37 -13.27
N HIS A 19 -9.30 -12.11 -12.32
CA HIS A 19 -8.84 -13.45 -12.00
C HIS A 19 -9.18 -14.33 -13.20
N PRO A 20 -8.21 -15.03 -13.82
CA PRO A 20 -8.55 -16.11 -14.72
C PRO A 20 -9.41 -17.09 -13.91
N SER A 21 -10.62 -17.38 -14.41
CA SER A 21 -11.50 -18.33 -13.75
C SER A 21 -10.75 -19.64 -13.54
N PRO A 22 -10.94 -20.34 -12.40
CA PRO A 22 -10.45 -21.71 -12.29
C PRO A 22 -10.94 -22.48 -13.51
N PRO A 23 -10.15 -23.40 -14.07
CA PRO A 23 -10.61 -24.22 -15.18
C PRO A 23 -11.85 -24.97 -14.68
N HIS A 24 -13.04 -24.41 -14.98
CA HIS A 24 -14.29 -25.12 -14.94
C HIS A 24 -14.01 -26.46 -15.62
N LEU A 25 -14.48 -27.54 -15.00
CA LEU A 25 -14.36 -28.95 -15.38
C LEU A 25 -14.53 -29.17 -16.90
N SER A 26 -13.53 -28.79 -17.69
CA SER A 26 -13.52 -28.98 -19.12
C SER A 26 -13.18 -30.44 -19.28
N ALA A 27 -14.23 -31.23 -19.47
CA ALA A 27 -14.16 -32.68 -19.57
C ALA A 27 -13.13 -33.06 -20.64
N MET A 28 -11.97 -33.54 -20.20
CA MET A 28 -10.95 -34.11 -21.08
C MET A 28 -11.51 -35.33 -21.83
N PRO A 29 -11.02 -35.59 -23.05
CA PRO A 29 -11.58 -36.63 -23.92
C PRO A 29 -11.64 -38.00 -23.21
N PRO A 30 -12.71 -38.78 -23.42
CA PRO A 30 -13.05 -39.95 -22.61
C PRO A 30 -12.10 -41.16 -22.74
N SER A 31 -10.99 -41.03 -23.49
CA SER A 31 -10.10 -42.14 -23.85
C SER A 31 -9.10 -42.57 -22.76
N MET A 32 -8.96 -41.81 -21.66
CA MET A 32 -7.98 -42.10 -20.60
C MET A 32 -8.60 -42.87 -19.44
N GLY A 33 -7.86 -43.81 -18.84
CA GLY A 33 -8.28 -44.54 -17.63
C GLY A 33 -8.38 -43.63 -16.39
N PRO A 34 -9.13 -44.02 -15.34
CA PRO A 34 -9.40 -43.17 -14.17
C PRO A 34 -8.15 -42.59 -13.49
N THR A 35 -7.11 -43.42 -13.30
CA THR A 35 -5.83 -42.99 -12.70
C THR A 35 -5.11 -41.95 -13.55
N ALA A 36 -5.05 -42.15 -14.87
CA ALA A 36 -4.42 -41.22 -15.80
C ALA A 36 -5.14 -39.86 -15.83
N ARG A 37 -6.47 -39.84 -15.72
CA ARG A 37 -7.24 -38.59 -15.60
C ARG A 37 -6.91 -37.87 -14.29
N TYR A 38 -6.87 -38.58 -13.16
CA TYR A 38 -6.55 -37.99 -11.87
C TYR A 38 -5.15 -37.35 -11.88
N GLU A 39 -4.14 -38.06 -12.39
CA GLU A 39 -2.79 -37.50 -12.53
C GLU A 39 -2.75 -36.23 -13.38
N GLU A 40 -3.53 -36.19 -14.46
CA GLU A 40 -3.60 -35.01 -15.32
C GLU A 40 -4.31 -33.83 -14.65
N TYR A 41 -5.41 -34.08 -13.92
CA TYR A 41 -6.07 -33.05 -13.12
C TYR A 41 -5.15 -32.50 -12.04
N SER A 42 -4.44 -33.37 -11.31
CA SER A 42 -3.48 -32.95 -10.29
C SER A 42 -2.36 -32.09 -10.87
N LYS A 43 -1.84 -32.42 -12.06
CA LYS A 43 -0.81 -31.61 -12.73
C LYS A 43 -1.32 -30.22 -13.12
N LYS A 44 -2.55 -30.13 -13.64
CA LYS A 44 -3.17 -28.85 -14.00
C LYS A 44 -3.44 -27.98 -12.77
N GLU A 45 -3.90 -28.59 -11.69
CA GLU A 45 -4.15 -27.90 -10.42
C GLU A 45 -2.84 -27.36 -9.82
N ILE A 46 -1.77 -28.17 -9.80
CA ILE A 46 -0.46 -27.73 -9.36
C ILE A 46 0.05 -26.57 -10.21
N ALA A 47 -0.06 -26.67 -11.54
CA ALA A 47 0.38 -25.62 -12.45
C ALA A 47 -0.41 -24.31 -12.24
N PHE A 48 -1.71 -24.41 -11.98
CA PHE A 48 -2.57 -23.28 -11.66
C PHE A 48 -2.14 -22.62 -10.34
N ILE A 49 -1.99 -23.40 -9.26
CA ILE A 49 -1.54 -22.90 -7.95
C ILE A 49 -0.16 -22.25 -8.06
N GLU A 50 0.78 -22.84 -8.79
CA GLU A 50 2.09 -22.25 -9.01
C GLU A 50 2.03 -20.91 -9.74
N ALA A 51 1.16 -20.79 -10.74
CA ALA A 51 0.98 -19.56 -11.48
C ALA A 51 0.41 -18.45 -10.58
N GLU A 52 -0.61 -18.75 -9.78
CA GLU A 52 -1.18 -17.79 -8.82
C GLU A 52 -0.19 -17.37 -7.74
N LEU A 53 0.60 -18.32 -7.21
CA LEU A 53 1.62 -18.03 -6.22
C LEU A 53 2.73 -17.14 -6.78
N LYS A 54 3.17 -17.42 -8.02
CA LYS A 54 4.17 -16.58 -8.71
C LYS A 54 3.63 -15.17 -8.95
N ASP A 55 2.41 -15.04 -9.44
CA ASP A 55 1.79 -13.74 -9.69
C ASP A 55 1.63 -12.92 -8.40
N TRP A 56 1.07 -13.54 -7.35
CA TRP A 56 0.92 -12.91 -6.04
C TRP A 56 2.26 -12.46 -5.47
N PHE A 57 3.27 -13.34 -5.52
CA PHE A 57 4.59 -13.04 -4.98
C PHE A 57 5.28 -11.91 -5.75
N LEU A 58 5.29 -11.97 -7.07
CA LEU A 58 5.94 -10.95 -7.90
C LEU A 58 5.24 -9.59 -7.74
N SER A 59 3.91 -9.56 -7.80
CA SER A 59 3.14 -8.34 -7.59
C SER A 59 3.48 -7.69 -6.24
N ARG A 60 3.53 -8.49 -5.17
CA ARG A 60 3.86 -7.97 -3.84
C ARG A 60 5.32 -7.51 -3.73
N ARG A 61 6.25 -8.26 -4.32
CA ARG A 61 7.67 -7.90 -4.32
C ARG A 61 7.93 -6.60 -5.08
N PHE A 62 7.38 -6.44 -6.28
CA PHE A 62 7.51 -5.20 -7.05
C PHE A 62 6.87 -4.02 -6.33
N ALA A 63 5.68 -4.19 -5.75
CA ALA A 63 5.04 -3.13 -4.98
C ALA A 63 5.90 -2.70 -3.78
N MET A 64 6.50 -3.66 -3.06
CA MET A 64 7.41 -3.36 -1.94
C MET A 64 8.64 -2.58 -2.41
N GLU A 65 9.35 -3.08 -3.44
CA GLU A 65 10.56 -2.44 -3.95
C GLU A 65 10.28 -1.01 -4.45
N ARG A 66 9.19 -0.82 -5.21
CA ARG A 66 8.73 0.50 -5.66
C ARG A 66 8.43 1.43 -4.48
N ASN A 67 7.67 0.96 -3.49
CA ASN A 67 7.29 1.79 -2.35
C ASN A 67 8.51 2.19 -1.51
N MET A 68 9.49 1.28 -1.35
CA MET A 68 10.75 1.61 -0.68
C MET A 68 11.56 2.65 -1.45
N ALA A 69 11.63 2.54 -2.78
CA ALA A 69 12.31 3.53 -3.61
C ALA A 69 11.65 4.91 -3.52
N ILE A 70 10.31 4.97 -3.57
CA ILE A 70 9.55 6.22 -3.38
C ILE A 70 9.83 6.82 -1.99
N LYS A 71 9.74 5.99 -0.94
CA LYS A 71 10.01 6.44 0.43
C LYS A 71 11.43 7.03 0.56
N LYS A 72 12.43 6.34 0.00
CA LYS A 72 13.81 6.84 -0.02
C LYS A 72 13.92 8.19 -0.75
N ALA A 73 13.31 8.34 -1.92
CA ALA A 73 13.35 9.59 -2.67
C ALA A 73 12.67 10.76 -1.92
N LEU A 74 11.56 10.48 -1.21
CA LEU A 74 10.87 11.45 -0.38
C LEU A 74 11.70 11.86 0.85
N ASP A 75 12.34 10.91 1.52
CA ASP A 75 13.22 11.18 2.66
C ASP A 75 14.45 12.01 2.22
N GLU A 76 15.11 11.63 1.13
CA GLU A 76 16.28 12.36 0.58
C GLU A 76 15.93 13.79 0.17
N SER A 77 14.66 14.02 -0.19
CA SER A 77 14.15 15.33 -0.57
C SER A 77 13.49 16.09 0.60
N ASN A 78 13.60 15.57 1.84
CA ASN A 78 13.02 16.14 3.05
C ASN A 78 11.50 16.42 2.96
N PHE A 79 10.74 15.55 2.28
CA PHE A 79 9.29 15.72 2.16
C PHE A 79 8.56 15.39 3.48
N THR A 80 7.44 16.07 3.71
CA THR A 80 6.49 15.70 4.77
C THR A 80 5.06 15.65 4.23
N GLY A 81 4.23 14.82 4.84
CA GLY A 81 2.85 14.60 4.42
C GLY A 81 1.87 14.83 5.57
N LEU A 82 0.64 14.31 5.42
CA LEU A 82 -0.44 14.52 6.39
C LEU A 82 -0.12 13.96 7.80
N SER A 83 0.69 12.90 7.86
CA SER A 83 1.07 12.25 9.12
C SER A 83 2.24 12.93 9.84
N MET A 84 2.88 13.93 9.24
CA MET A 84 4.05 14.63 9.80
C MET A 84 5.15 13.70 10.35
N ALA A 85 5.43 12.62 9.62
CA ALA A 85 6.41 11.60 10.02
C ALA A 85 7.86 11.93 9.58
N ASN A 86 8.22 13.21 9.56
CA ASN A 86 9.56 13.68 9.18
C ASN A 86 10.18 14.52 10.32
N PRO A 87 11.24 14.02 11.00
CA PRO A 87 11.88 14.73 12.10
C PRO A 87 12.68 15.96 11.65
N ASP A 88 13.15 15.97 10.39
CA ASP A 88 14.09 16.95 9.86
C ASP A 88 13.42 18.26 9.40
N VAL A 89 12.09 18.33 9.43
CA VAL A 89 11.35 19.58 9.17
C VAL A 89 11.56 20.58 10.32
N PRO A 90 11.94 21.84 10.07
CA PRO A 90 12.05 22.87 11.10
C PRO A 90 10.73 23.12 11.84
N ASP A 91 10.78 23.40 13.15
CA ASP A 91 9.58 23.51 14.00
C ASP A 91 8.59 24.59 13.54
N SER A 92 9.07 25.70 12.98
CA SER A 92 8.21 26.74 12.40
C SER A 92 7.40 26.26 11.20
N GLN A 93 8.00 25.42 10.35
CA GLN A 93 7.33 24.80 9.20
C GLN A 93 6.41 23.66 9.66
N LYS A 94 6.78 22.92 10.72
CA LYS A 94 5.92 21.91 11.33
C LYS A 94 4.61 22.53 11.84
N ALA A 95 4.70 23.67 12.54
CA ALA A 95 3.52 24.40 13.03
C ALA A 95 2.64 24.89 11.89
N LEU A 96 3.22 25.53 10.87
CA LEU A 96 2.50 26.02 9.69
C LEU A 96 1.77 24.87 8.97
N TRP A 97 2.45 23.75 8.76
CA TRP A 97 1.86 22.58 8.11
C TRP A 97 0.77 21.90 8.95
N SER A 98 0.95 21.85 10.28
CA SER A 98 -0.10 21.36 11.19
C SER A 98 -1.36 22.22 11.11
N ASP A 99 -1.20 23.55 11.02
CA ASP A 99 -2.32 24.49 10.86
C ASP A 99 -3.06 24.27 9.54
N LEU A 100 -2.33 23.93 8.46
CA LEU A 100 -2.90 23.63 7.14
C LEU A 100 -3.64 22.28 7.10
N VAL A 101 -3.11 21.25 7.77
CA VAL A 101 -3.62 19.88 7.65
C VAL A 101 -4.69 19.53 8.69
N GLN A 102 -4.52 20.00 9.92
CA GLN A 102 -5.37 19.60 11.06
C GLN A 102 -6.13 20.78 11.68
N GLY A 103 -5.58 21.99 11.54
CA GLY A 103 -6.11 23.19 12.17
C GLY A 103 -6.92 24.06 11.22
N LYS A 104 -7.00 25.34 11.61
CA LYS A 104 -7.49 26.42 10.77
C LYS A 104 -6.36 27.44 10.67
N PRO A 105 -5.86 27.78 9.47
CA PRO A 105 -4.86 28.82 9.31
C PRO A 105 -5.39 30.16 9.84
N GLU A 106 -4.86 30.62 10.98
CA GLU A 106 -5.23 31.89 11.58
C GLU A 106 -4.03 32.82 11.76
N LEU A 107 -4.29 34.11 11.56
CA LEU A 107 -3.35 35.20 11.77
C LEU A 107 -3.61 35.77 13.17
N ASP A 108 -2.65 35.62 14.08
CA ASP A 108 -2.80 36.08 15.45
C ASP A 108 -2.94 37.61 15.52
N ASN A 109 -3.86 38.07 16.36
CA ASN A 109 -4.14 39.48 16.57
C ASN A 109 -2.96 40.24 17.21
N SER A 110 -2.07 39.54 17.92
CA SER A 110 -0.86 40.13 18.52
C SER A 110 0.21 40.56 17.50
N LEU A 111 0.14 40.04 16.27
CA LEU A 111 1.10 40.35 15.21
C LEU A 111 0.87 41.74 14.61
N SER A 112 1.97 42.41 14.25
CA SER A 112 1.91 43.64 13.46
C SER A 112 1.31 43.37 12.07
N THR A 113 0.76 44.38 11.41
CA THR A 113 0.16 44.24 10.07
C THR A 113 1.15 43.66 9.05
N ASN A 114 2.43 44.03 9.13
CA ASN A 114 3.47 43.49 8.26
C ASN A 114 3.75 42.01 8.56
N ALA A 115 3.82 41.62 9.83
CA ALA A 115 4.01 40.23 10.21
C ALA A 115 2.81 39.35 9.83
N LYS A 116 1.58 39.89 9.88
CA LYS A 116 0.39 39.22 9.38
C LYS A 116 0.45 39.00 7.86
N ALA A 117 0.89 40.01 7.10
CA ALA A 117 1.06 39.90 5.66
C ALA A 117 2.10 38.80 5.31
N MET A 118 3.26 38.81 5.96
CA MET A 118 4.29 37.78 5.72
C MET A 118 3.82 36.37 6.10
N LYS A 119 3.11 36.20 7.23
CA LYS A 119 2.57 34.89 7.61
C LYS A 119 1.49 34.41 6.63
N ALA A 120 0.67 35.32 6.11
CA ALA A 120 -0.33 34.99 5.09
C ALA A 120 0.31 34.61 3.75
N GLU A 121 1.43 35.22 3.37
CA GLU A 121 2.20 34.86 2.17
C GLU A 121 2.94 33.52 2.31
N MET A 122 3.25 33.10 3.54
CA MET A 122 3.86 31.80 3.82
C MET A 122 2.87 30.64 3.75
N TYR A 123 1.58 30.88 4.02
CA TYR A 123 0.51 29.90 3.85
C TYR A 123 0.20 29.68 2.37
#